data_AF-A8V2M0-F1
#
_entry.id   AF-A8V2M0-F1
#
_cell.length_a   1.000
_cell.length_b   1.000
_cell.length_c   1.000
_cell.angle_alpha   90.00
_cell.angle_beta   90.00
_cell.angle_gamma   90.00
#
_symmetry.space_group_name_H-M   'P 1'
#
loop_
_entity.id
_entity.type
_entity.pdbx_description
1 polymer ?
#
loop_
_entity_poly.entity_id
_entity_poly.type
_entity_poly.pdbx_seq_one_letter_code
_entity_poly.pdbx_strand_id
1 'polypeptide(L)' 'MLKYIEVITQKRTHFEDITEEVQKVVNESNVKEGICYIYVPHTTAGVFINEMLTLM' A
#
# COMPACT_ATOMS: atom_id res chain seq x y z
N MET A 1 12.08 8.01 5.73
CA MET A 1 11.74 8.61 4.43
C MET A 1 10.23 8.67 4.32
N LEU A 2 9.67 9.76 3.80
CA LEU A 2 8.23 9.88 3.53
C LEU A 2 8.00 9.79 2.01
N LYS A 3 7.07 8.93 1.59
CA LYS A 3 6.63 8.77 0.20
C LYS A 3 5.11 8.70 0.17
N TYR A 4 4.54 9.14 -0.94
CA TYR A 4 3.10 9.08 -1.20
C TYR A 4 2.88 8.08 -2.34
N ILE A 5 1.94 7.16 -2.14
CA ILE A 5 1.45 6.24 -3.17
C ILE A 5 0.01 6.68 -3.46
N GLU A 6 -0.26 7.06 -4.70
CA GLU A 6 -1.62 7.37 -5.14
C GLU A 6 -2.33 6.06 -5.47
N VAL A 7 -3.52 5.87 -4.91
CA VAL A 7 -4.34 4.66 -5.11
C VAL A 7 -5.66 5.08 -5.74
N ILE A 8 -5.89 4.65 -6.98
CA ILE A 8 -7.08 5.01 -7.76
C ILE A 8 -8.02 3.81 -7.79
N THR A 9 -9.16 3.90 -7.12
CA THR A 9 -10.17 2.83 -7.09
C THR A 9 -11.20 2.98 -8.20
N GLN A 10 -11.57 1.88 -8.85
CA GLN A 10 -12.57 1.91 -9.94
C GLN A 10 -14.03 1.75 -9.47
N LYS A 11 -14.25 1.37 -8.21
CA LYS A 11 -15.57 1.07 -7.64
C LYS A 11 -15.69 1.67 -6.24
N ARG A 12 -16.93 1.82 -5.75
CA ARG A 12 -17.22 2.30 -4.38
C ARG A 12 -16.57 1.45 -3.29
N THR A 13 -16.48 0.14 -3.52
CA THR A 13 -15.73 -0.80 -2.69
C THR A 13 -14.82 -1.59 -3.63
N HIS A 14 -13.53 -1.46 -3.43
CA HIS A 14 -12.49 -2.06 -4.26
C HIS A 14 -11.27 -2.36 -3.37
N PHE A 15 -10.58 -3.47 -3.63
CA PHE A 15 -9.31 -3.77 -3.01
C PHE A 15 -8.22 -3.61 -4.05
N GLU A 16 -7.34 -2.64 -3.85
CA GLU A 16 -6.15 -2.44 -4.68
C GLU A 16 -4.97 -3.08 -3.96
N ASP A 17 -4.21 -3.92 -4.66
CA ASP A 17 -2.95 -4.44 -4.13
C ASP A 17 -1.84 -3.43 -4.43
N ILE A 18 -1.20 -2.96 -3.37
CA ILE A 18 -0.12 -1.95 -3.40
C ILE A 18 1.24 -2.55 -3.02
N THR A 19 1.35 -3.88 -2.97
CA THR A 19 2.55 -4.57 -2.49
C THR A 19 3.77 -4.22 -3.33
N GLU A 20 3.62 -4.14 -4.65
CA GLU A 20 4.73 -3.78 -5.55
C GLU A 20 5.19 -2.34 -5.37
N GLU A 21 4.26 -1.40 -5.20
CA GLU A 21 4.52 0.02 -4.97
C GLU A 21 5.24 0.23 -3.64
N VAL A 22 4.77 -0.45 -2.58
CA VAL A 22 5.43 -0.43 -1.27
C VAL A 22 6.83 -1.02 -1.36
N GLN A 23 7.00 -2.16 -2.06
CA GLN A 23 8.32 -2.79 -2.23
C GLN A 23 9.29 -1.89 -2.99
N LYS A 24 8.84 -1.19 -4.04
CA LYS A 24 9.65 -0.18 -4.76
C LYS A 24 10.12 0.91 -3.80
N VAL A 25 9.23 1.46 -2.98
CA VAL A 25 9.56 2.49 -1.98
C VAL A 25 10.56 1.97 -0.94
N VAL A 26 10.40 0.73 -0.46
CA VAL A 26 11.34 0.13 0.49
C VAL A 26 12.72 -0.05 -0.14
N ASN A 27 12.79 -0.55 -1.37
CA ASN A 27 14.06 -0.74 -2.10
C ASN A 27 14.79 0.60 -2.33
N GLU A 28 14.06 1.64 -2.73
CA GLU A 28 14.62 3.00 -2.93
C GLU A 28 15.16 3.61 -1.61
N SER A 29 14.63 3.19 -0.46
CA SER A 29 15.02 3.74 0.83
C SER A 29 16.46 3.38 1.25
N ASN A 30 17.02 2.30 0.70
CA ASN A 30 18.31 1.72 1.11
C ASN A 30 18.44 1.42 2.62
N VAL A 31 17.32 1.34 3.35
CA VAL A 31 17.27 0.97 4.76
C VAL A 31 17.47 -0.55 4.88
N LYS A 32 18.47 -0.98 5.65
CA LYS A 32 18.75 -2.41 5.87
C LYS A 32 17.87 -3.03 6.95
N GLU A 33 17.62 -2.29 8.03
CA GLU A 33 16.82 -2.71 9.18
C GLU A 33 16.01 -1.53 9.70
N GLY A 34 14.72 -1.75 9.97
CA GLY A 34 13.82 -0.69 10.41
C GLY A 34 12.35 -1.09 10.31
N ILE A 35 11.47 -0.08 10.36
CA ILE A 35 10.02 -0.25 10.29
C ILE A 35 9.49 0.51 9.07
N CYS A 36 8.68 -0.17 8.26
CA CYS A 36 7.87 0.46 7.22
C CYS A 36 6.49 0.77 7.80
N TYR A 37 6.17 2.06 7.96
CA TYR A 37 4.86 2.49 8.45
C TYR A 37 3.99 2.91 7.25
N ILE A 38 2.84 2.24 7.10
CA ILE A 38 1.85 2.56 6.06
C ILE A 38 0.64 3.19 6.75
N TYR A 39 0.22 4.33 6.23
CA TYR A 39 -0.88 5.11 6.78
C TYR A 39 -1.75 5.66 5.65
N VAL A 40 -3.06 5.62 5.87
CA VAL A 40 -4.07 6.14 4.94
C VAL A 40 -4.67 7.42 5.53
N PRO A 41 -4.44 8.61 4.93
CA PRO A 41 -4.97 9.89 5.40
C PRO A 41 -6.46 10.10 5.09
N HIS A 42 -7.27 9.04 5.08
CA HIS A 42 -8.68 9.08 4.73
C HIS A 42 -9.51 8.30 5.75
N THR A 43 -10.65 8.85 6.15
CA THR A 43 -11.54 8.22 7.14
C THR A 43 -12.42 7.11 6.57
N THR A 44 -12.50 7.00 5.24
CA THR A 44 -13.35 6.05 4.51
C THR A 44 -12.56 4.99 3.76
N ALA A 45 -11.25 4.92 3.95
CA ALA A 45 -10.37 3.92 3.38
C ALA A 45 -9.44 3.37 4.47
N GLY A 46 -8.86 2.20 4.23
CA GLY A 46 -7.94 1.57 5.17
C GLY A 46 -6.89 0.76 4.45
N VAL A 47 -5.83 0.41 5.17
CA VAL A 47 -4.82 -0.54 4.74
C VAL A 47 -4.92 -1.77 5.63
N PHE A 48 -4.82 -2.95 5.04
CA PHE A 48 -4.80 -4.21 5.75
C PHE A 48 -3.86 -5.18 5.02
N ILE A 49 -3.48 -6.25 5.71
CA ILE A 49 -2.62 -7.30 5.16
C ILE A 49 -3.44 -8.58 5.13
N ASN A 50 -3.59 -9.17 3.95
CA ASN A 50 -4.23 -10.45 3.72
C ASN A 50 -3.72 -11.06 2.39
N GLU A 51 -4.07 -12.29 2.10
CA GLU A 51 -3.87 -12.90 0.79
C GLU A 51 -4.73 -12.19 -0.27
N MET A 52 -4.12 -11.74 -1.37
CA MET A 52 -4.87 -11.27 -2.53
C MET A 52 -5.23 -12.46 -3.41
N LEU A 53 -6.49 -12.89 -3.33
CA LEU A 53 -7.01 -13.92 -4.22
C LEU A 53 -7.59 -13.27 -5.48
N THR A 54 -6.88 -13.43 -6.60
CA THR A 54 -7.38 -13.04 -7.94
C THR A 54 -8.37 -14.08 -8.45
N LEU A 55 -9.53 -14.17 -7.81
CA LEU A 55 -10.68 -14.90 -8.31
C LEU A 55 -11.85 -13.93 -8.38
N MET A 56 -11.94 -13.22 -9.52
CA MET A 56 -13.14 -12.73 -10.21
C MET A 56 -12.76 -11.73 -11.32
#